data_AF-A0A813SX34-F1
#
_entry.id   AF-A0A813SX34-F1
#
_cell.length_a   1.000
_cell.length_b   1.000
_cell.length_c   1.000
_cell.angle_alpha   90.00
_cell.angle_beta   90.00
_cell.angle_gamma   90.00
#
_symmetry.space_group_name_H-M   'P 1'
#
loop_
_entity.id
_entity.type
_entity.pdbx_description
1 polymer ?
#
loop_
_entity_poly.entity_id
_entity_poly.type
_entity_poly.pdbx_seq_one_letter_code
_entity_poly.pdbx_strand_id
1 'polypeptide(L)'
;MFALRNDPAFWYLDDISVTNSLGIQLLSNGGFELGTLSGWTYCNPSNAPSSGTISTGNSHTGSYSYADGSVGSSDYLSQTFAVVPNNIYSITFWLSSSSSSATFALVTIGA
;
A
#
# COMPACT_ATOMS: atom_id res chain seq x y z
N MET A 1 0.27 -9.37 0.76
CA MET A 1 -0.46 -8.68 -0.33
C MET A 1 -1.39 -7.67 0.30
N PHE A 2 -1.41 -6.44 -0.20
CA PHE A 2 -2.44 -5.45 0.15
C PHE A 2 -3.45 -5.39 -0.99
N ALA A 3 -4.72 -5.63 -0.69
CA ALA A 3 -5.83 -5.54 -1.64
C ALA A 3 -6.94 -4.71 -1.00
N LEU A 4 -7.45 -3.73 -1.73
CA LEU A 4 -8.29 -2.66 -1.22
C LEU A 4 -9.35 -2.32 -2.29
N ARG A 5 -10.55 -1.93 -1.87
CA ARG A 5 -11.65 -1.55 -2.78
C ARG A 5 -12.49 -0.44 -2.18
N ASN A 6 -12.73 0.61 -2.95
CA ASN A 6 -13.70 1.67 -2.64
C ASN A 6 -14.38 2.08 -3.95
N ASP A 7 -15.71 2.00 -4.01
CA ASP A 7 -16.48 2.27 -5.23
C ASP A 7 -17.68 3.16 -4.87
N PRO A 8 -17.83 4.40 -5.41
CA PRO A 8 -16.93 5.14 -6.31
C PRO A 8 -16.12 6.19 -5.54
N ALA A 9 -14.95 5.84 -5.02
CA ALA A 9 -14.05 6.80 -4.38
C ALA A 9 -12.60 6.32 -4.37
N PHE A 10 -11.67 7.25 -4.21
CA PHE A 10 -10.25 6.90 -4.04
C PHE A 10 -9.98 6.59 -2.56
N TRP A 11 -9.03 5.70 -2.33
CA TRP A 11 -8.30 5.62 -1.08
C TRP A 11 -6.84 5.99 -1.31
N TYR A 12 -6.19 6.43 -0.26
CA TYR A 12 -4.79 6.83 -0.22
C TYR A 12 -4.07 5.99 0.82
N LEU A 13 -2.95 5.42 0.43
CA LEU A 13 -2.08 4.60 1.25
C LEU A 13 -0.71 5.24 1.31
N ASP A 14 -0.15 5.29 2.50
CA ASP A 14 1.14 5.90 2.74
C ASP A 14 1.84 5.25 3.94
N ASP A 15 3.12 5.56 4.13
CA ASP A 15 3.95 5.13 5.27
C ASP A 15 3.88 3.63 5.57
N ILE A 16 3.91 2.79 4.53
CA ILE A 16 3.91 1.35 4.71
C ILE A 16 5.27 0.94 5.31
N SER A 17 5.23 0.30 6.46
CA SER A 17 6.43 -0.09 7.19
C SER A 17 6.32 -1.52 7.70
N VAL A 18 7.41 -2.27 7.52
CA VAL A 18 7.59 -3.58 8.13
C VAL A 18 8.90 -3.57 8.88
N THR A 19 8.83 -3.67 10.20
CA THR A 19 10.02 -3.73 11.05
C THR A 19 10.15 -5.08 11.73
N ASN A 20 11.38 -5.55 11.91
CA ASN A 20 11.65 -6.69 12.79
C ASN A 20 11.67 -6.25 14.27
N SER A 21 11.92 -7.19 15.18
CA SER A 21 12.03 -6.93 16.62
C SER A 21 13.15 -5.94 17.02
N LEU A 22 14.09 -5.65 16.12
CA LEU A 22 15.16 -4.67 16.32
C LEU A 22 14.80 -3.28 15.75
N GLY A 23 13.59 -3.11 15.20
CA GLY A 23 13.15 -1.86 14.57
C GLY A 23 13.76 -1.62 13.18
N ILE A 24 14.40 -2.62 12.57
CA ILE A 24 14.99 -2.48 11.23
C ILE A 24 13.87 -2.51 10.20
N GLN A 25 13.76 -1.44 9.40
CA GLN A 25 12.85 -1.37 8.25
C GLN A 25 13.27 -2.37 7.17
N LEU A 26 12.31 -3.16 6.71
CA LEU A 26 12.51 -4.25 5.74
C LEU A 26 11.93 -3.94 4.37
N LEU A 27 11.06 -2.93 4.27
CA LEU A 27 10.56 -2.44 3.01
C LEU A 27 11.36 -1.25 2.51
N SER A 28 11.44 -1.14 1.20
CA SER A 28 11.93 0.03 0.49
C SER A 28 10.76 0.89 0.01
N ASN A 29 10.95 2.21 -0.01
CA ASN A 29 10.01 3.18 -0.59
C ASN A 29 8.56 3.04 -0.07
N GLY A 30 8.41 2.83 1.25
CA GLY A 30 7.11 2.62 1.89
C GLY A 30 6.20 3.85 1.94
N GLY A 31 6.81 5.04 1.96
CA GLY A 31 6.10 6.33 1.85
C GLY A 31 6.14 6.95 0.45
N PHE A 32 6.52 6.19 -0.58
CA PHE A 32 6.46 6.62 -1.99
C PHE A 32 7.25 7.88 -2.40
N GLU A 33 8.11 8.41 -1.52
CA GLU A 33 8.85 9.67 -1.72
C GLU A 33 9.84 9.68 -2.89
N LEU A 34 10.05 8.55 -3.57
CA LEU A 34 10.76 8.49 -4.85
C LEU A 34 9.91 8.98 -6.03
N GLY A 35 8.64 9.36 -5.81
CA GLY A 35 7.70 9.76 -6.85
C GLY A 35 7.32 8.65 -7.83
N THR A 36 7.69 7.41 -7.51
CA THR A 36 7.52 6.22 -8.36
C THR A 36 7.23 4.99 -7.49
N LEU A 37 6.80 3.90 -8.12
CA LEU A 37 6.61 2.59 -7.49
C LEU A 37 7.91 1.78 -7.37
N SER A 38 9.09 2.42 -7.40
CA SER A 38 10.36 1.70 -7.22
C SER A 38 10.34 0.87 -5.93
N GLY A 39 10.77 -0.39 -6.03
CA GLY A 39 10.72 -1.36 -4.93
C GLY A 39 9.40 -2.13 -4.80
N TRP A 40 8.34 -1.68 -5.47
CA TRP A 40 7.03 -2.32 -5.44
C TRP A 40 6.68 -3.00 -6.76
N THR A 41 6.04 -4.16 -6.66
CA THR A 41 5.41 -4.85 -7.79
C THR A 41 3.92 -4.49 -7.81
N TYR A 42 3.53 -3.74 -8.83
CA TYR A 42 2.15 -3.40 -9.12
C TYR A 42 1.51 -4.42 -10.06
N CYS A 43 0.27 -4.81 -9.79
CA CYS A 43 -0.48 -5.72 -10.64
C CYS A 43 -1.92 -5.27 -10.80
N ASN A 44 -2.34 -5.16 -12.06
CA ASN A 44 -3.72 -4.87 -12.46
C ASN A 44 -4.14 -5.88 -13.54
N PRO A 45 -4.51 -7.11 -13.14
CA PRO A 45 -4.73 -8.20 -14.08
C PRO A 45 -5.95 -7.99 -14.98
N SER A 46 -6.90 -7.15 -14.56
CA SER A 46 -8.14 -6.86 -15.28
C SER A 46 -8.11 -5.55 -16.07
N ASN A 47 -6.97 -4.83 -16.08
CA ASN A 47 -6.85 -3.50 -16.67
C ASN A 47 -7.95 -2.54 -16.17
N ALA A 48 -8.17 -2.55 -14.86
CA ALA A 48 -9.18 -1.72 -14.21
C ALA A 48 -8.97 -0.23 -14.51
N PRO A 49 -10.05 0.53 -14.80
CA PRO A 49 -9.97 1.99 -14.86
C PRO A 49 -9.72 2.58 -13.47
N SER A 50 -9.13 3.77 -13.40
CA SER A 50 -8.81 4.48 -12.14
C SER A 50 -7.94 3.66 -11.17
N SER A 51 -7.12 2.79 -11.75
CA SER A 51 -6.23 1.90 -11.01
C SER A 51 -5.06 2.64 -10.38
N GLY A 52 -4.42 2.01 -9.40
CA GLY A 52 -3.59 2.75 -8.47
C GLY A 52 -2.31 3.35 -9.06
N THR A 53 -1.98 4.53 -8.58
CA THR A 53 -0.87 5.37 -9.05
C THR A 53 -0.23 6.12 -7.90
N ILE A 54 1.01 6.57 -8.09
CA ILE A 54 1.59 7.60 -7.23
C ILE A 54 0.82 8.91 -7.41
N SER A 55 0.54 9.57 -6.29
CA SER A 55 -0.19 10.83 -6.20
C SER A 55 0.56 11.79 -5.28
N THR A 56 0.31 13.09 -5.44
CA THR A 56 0.74 14.14 -4.51
C THR A 56 -0.40 14.62 -3.61
N GLY A 57 -1.53 13.90 -3.62
CA GLY A 57 -2.71 14.21 -2.81
C GLY A 57 -2.77 13.37 -1.54
N ASN A 58 -3.24 13.97 -0.44
CA ASN A 58 -3.56 13.28 0.80
C ASN A 58 -2.41 12.37 1.30
N SER A 59 -1.16 12.84 1.16
CA SER A 59 0.01 12.21 1.79
C SER A 59 -0.08 12.36 3.31
N HIS A 60 0.35 11.33 4.02
CA HIS A 60 0.42 11.34 5.47
C HIS A 60 1.72 11.96 5.95
N THR A 61 2.83 11.57 5.32
CA THR A 61 4.12 12.25 5.46
C THR A 61 4.71 12.54 4.09
N GLY A 62 5.65 13.49 4.03
CA GLY A 62 6.28 13.82 2.75
C GLY A 62 5.30 14.37 1.69
N SER A 63 5.62 14.12 0.43
CA SER A 63 4.95 14.72 -0.73
C SER A 63 4.14 13.73 -1.55
N TYR A 64 4.33 12.42 -1.37
CA TYR A 64 3.76 11.39 -2.21
C TYR A 64 2.94 10.39 -1.41
N SER A 65 1.94 9.80 -2.07
CA SER A 65 1.14 8.70 -1.55
C SER A 65 0.75 7.78 -2.71
N TYR A 66 0.27 6.59 -2.40
CA TYR A 66 -0.39 5.73 -3.38
C TYR A 66 -1.88 6.00 -3.35
N ALA A 67 -2.45 6.39 -4.48
CA ALA A 67 -3.89 6.65 -4.64
C ALA A 67 -4.49 5.60 -5.57
N ASP A 68 -5.65 5.05 -5.19
CA ASP A 68 -6.29 4.00 -5.95
C ASP A 68 -7.81 4.06 -5.80
N GLY A 69 -8.48 3.98 -6.94
CA GLY A 69 -9.93 4.02 -7.07
C GLY A 69 -10.41 2.99 -8.09
N SER A 70 -9.72 1.85 -8.21
CA SER A 70 -10.06 0.80 -9.18
C SER A 70 -11.55 0.41 -9.10
N VAL A 71 -12.26 0.54 -10.22
CA VAL A 71 -13.70 0.25 -10.32
C VAL A 71 -13.92 -1.07 -11.08
N GLY A 72 -14.85 -1.89 -10.59
CA GLY A 72 -15.28 -3.12 -11.27
C GLY A 72 -14.29 -4.30 -11.19
N SER A 73 -13.07 -4.10 -10.69
CA SER A 73 -12.08 -5.15 -10.42
C SER A 73 -11.08 -4.70 -9.34
N SER A 74 -10.22 -5.62 -8.91
CA SER A 74 -9.14 -5.34 -7.96
C SER A 74 -7.78 -5.30 -8.65
N ASP A 75 -6.96 -4.35 -8.26
CA ASP A 75 -5.51 -4.32 -8.42
C ASP A 75 -4.84 -4.45 -7.03
N TYR A 76 -3.52 -4.56 -7.01
CA TYR A 76 -2.77 -4.72 -5.78
C TYR A 76 -1.31 -4.30 -5.92
N LEU A 77 -0.73 -3.96 -4.77
CA LEU A 77 0.68 -3.66 -4.61
C LEU A 77 1.34 -4.70 -3.70
N SER A 78 2.55 -5.12 -4.06
CA SER A 78 3.30 -6.11 -3.29
C SER A 78 4.79 -5.84 -3.27
N GLN A 79 5.42 -6.17 -2.15
CA GLN A 79 6.87 -6.22 -1.98
C GLN A 79 7.19 -7.42 -1.10
N THR A 80 8.26 -8.12 -1.42
CA THR A 80 8.77 -9.25 -0.61
C THR A 80 9.98 -8.80 0.18
N PHE A 81 10.16 -9.40 1.34
CA PHE A 81 11.31 -9.15 2.20
C PHE A 81 11.76 -10.45 2.85
N ALA A 82 13.03 -10.53 3.24
CA ALA A 82 13.57 -11.70 3.90
C ALA A 82 13.06 -11.80 5.35
N VAL A 83 12.64 -12.99 5.74
CA VAL A 83 12.23 -13.31 7.12
C VAL A 83 13.22 -14.27 7.77
N VAL A 84 13.33 -14.17 9.09
CA VAL A 84 14.09 -15.07 9.93
C VAL A 84 13.08 -15.79 10.83
N PRO A 85 13.09 -17.14 10.89
CA PRO A 85 12.18 -17.89 11.74
C PRO A 85 12.22 -17.43 13.19
N ASN A 86 11.07 -17.51 13.87
CA ASN A 86 10.89 -17.12 15.28
C ASN A 86 11.12 -15.64 15.60
N ASN A 87 11.17 -14.76 14.59
CA ASN A 87 11.14 -13.31 14.80
C ASN A 87 9.71 -12.76 14.77
N ILE A 88 9.49 -11.71 15.54
CA ILE A 88 8.25 -10.91 15.51
C ILE A 88 8.48 -9.76 14.52
N TYR A 89 7.47 -9.51 13.70
CA TYR A 89 7.44 -8.41 12.73
C TYR A 89 6.25 -7.51 13.03
N SER A 90 6.47 -6.20 12.97
CA SER A 90 5.43 -5.18 13.08
C SER A 90 5.14 -4.62 11.70
N ILE A 91 3.87 -4.68 11.28
CA ILE A 91 3.40 -4.11 10.02
C ILE A 91 2.50 -2.92 10.35
N THR A 92 2.83 -1.76 9.79
CA THR A 92 2.05 -0.53 9.93
C THR A 92 1.89 0.15 8.59
N PHE A 93 0.83 0.93 8.44
CA PHE A 93 0.55 1.73 7.26
C PHE A 93 -0.44 2.82 7.65
N TRP A 94 -0.47 3.90 6.87
CA TRP A 94 -1.52 4.90 6.94
C TRP A 94 -2.50 4.71 5.78
N LEU A 95 -3.79 4.80 6.07
CA LEU A 95 -4.85 4.64 5.08
C LEU A 95 -5.91 5.72 5.26
N SER A 96 -6.31 6.34 4.17
CA SER A 96 -7.33 7.39 4.15
C SER A 96 -8.27 7.23 2.97
N SER A 97 -9.53 7.59 3.18
CA SER A 97 -10.56 7.60 2.15
C SER A 97 -10.76 9.01 1.64
N SER A 98 -10.97 9.20 0.33
CA SER A 98 -11.39 10.48 -0.24
C SER A 98 -12.86 10.81 0.04
N SER A 99 -13.61 9.88 0.64
CA SER A 99 -15.04 10.01 0.93
C SER A 99 -15.36 9.49 2.34
N SER A 100 -16.59 9.69 2.80
CA SER A 100 -17.07 9.12 4.07
C SER A 100 -17.30 7.60 4.02
N SER A 101 -17.00 6.93 2.90
CA SER A 101 -17.07 5.47 2.80
C SER A 101 -15.97 4.81 3.63
N ALA A 102 -16.33 3.75 4.35
CA ALA A 102 -15.37 2.96 5.11
C ALA A 102 -14.34 2.31 4.19
N THR A 103 -13.06 2.56 4.43
CA THR A 103 -11.96 1.83 3.79
C THR A 103 -11.56 0.67 4.69
N PHE A 104 -11.50 -0.54 4.13
CA PHE A 104 -11.05 -1.73 4.84
C PHE A 104 -9.71 -2.18 4.27
N ALA A 105 -8.78 -2.57 5.14
CA ALA A 105 -7.52 -3.18 4.75
C ALA A 105 -7.46 -4.65 5.14
N LEU A 106 -7.14 -5.51 4.19
CA LEU A 106 -6.76 -6.90 4.46
C LEU A 106 -5.25 -7.02 4.35
N VAL A 107 -4.60 -7.40 5.46
CA VAL A 107 -3.18 -7.74 5.47
C VAL A 107 -3.05 -9.25 5.50
N THR A 108 -2.56 -9.84 4.41
CA THR A 108 -2.27 -11.28 4.33
C THR A 108 -0.77 -11.52 4.40
N ILE A 109 -0.34 -12.30 5.41
CA ILE A 109 1.01 -12.86 5.54
C ILE A 109 0.94 -14.30 5.03
N GLY A 110 1.64 -14.59 3.93
CA GLY A 110 1.75 -15.94 3.39
C GLY A 110 2.86 -16.72 4.08
N ALA A 111 2.65 -18.02 4.28
CA ALA A 111 3.70 -18.99 4.57
C ALA A 111 4.41 -19.42 3.28
#